data_AF-A0AAE3IU17-F1
#
_entry.id   AF-A0AAE3IU17-F1
#
_cell.length_a   1.000
_cell.length_b   1.000
_cell.length_c   1.000
_cell.angle_alpha   90.00
_cell.angle_beta   90.00
_cell.angle_gamma   90.00
#
_symmetry.space_group_name_H-M   'P 1'
#
loop_
_entity.id
_entity.type
_entity.pdbx_description
1 polymer ?
#
loop_
_entity_poly.entity_id
_entity_poly.type
_entity_poly.pdbx_seq_one_letter_code
_entity_poly.pdbx_strand_id
1 'polypeptide(L)'
;MYRKENISVNENIQTQLEAFERIAELAVSNGIADSKQAVVDGLLQREKESTTGFMEGFAIPHTKTTAVTEASVIILKTNDGIEWNSLDGSPVRFIISLLIPESEAGTTHLTLLSALSRMLIHSDVREQLMQANNATEILTVLTSVMQSN
;
A
#
# COMPACT_ATOMS: atom_id res chain seq x y z
N MET A 1 12.68 1.93 2.79
CA MET A 1 11.50 1.30 2.17
C MET A 1 10.41 0.96 3.18
N TYR A 2 10.63 0.04 4.16
CA TYR A 2 9.66 -0.23 5.23
C TYR A 2 10.02 0.54 6.49
N ARG A 3 9.25 1.58 6.81
CA ARG A 3 9.47 2.40 8.00
C ARG A 3 8.21 2.44 8.85
N LYS A 4 8.36 2.45 10.17
CA LYS A 4 7.22 2.35 11.10
C LYS A 4 6.29 3.55 10.97
N GLU A 5 6.85 4.73 10.73
CA GLU A 5 6.14 6.00 10.50
C GLU A 5 5.30 6.00 9.20
N ASN A 6 5.54 5.06 8.28
CA ASN A 6 4.75 4.90 7.07
C ASN A 6 3.53 3.96 7.27
N ILE A 7 3.32 3.46 8.48
CA ILE A 7 2.25 2.53 8.80
C ILE A 7 1.24 3.24 9.69
N SER A 8 0.02 3.38 9.21
CA SER A 8 -1.10 3.90 9.98
C SER A 8 -2.17 2.83 10.17
N VAL A 9 -2.69 2.73 11.37
CA VAL A 9 -3.69 1.73 11.78
C VAL A 9 -4.91 2.40 12.38
N ASN A 10 -6.02 1.69 12.37
CA ASN A 10 -7.31 2.15 12.89
C ASN A 10 -7.82 3.43 12.20
N GLU A 11 -7.49 3.57 10.91
CA GLU A 11 -7.90 4.69 10.09
C GLU A 11 -9.43 4.65 9.85
N ASN A 12 -10.08 5.80 9.99
CA ASN A 12 -11.50 5.97 9.68
C ASN A 12 -11.64 6.52 8.25
N ILE A 13 -11.39 5.65 7.29
CA ILE A 13 -11.42 5.93 5.86
C ILE A 13 -12.57 5.11 5.28
N GLN A 14 -13.44 5.75 4.50
CA GLN A 14 -14.67 5.16 3.99
C GLN A 14 -14.63 4.95 2.48
N THR A 15 -13.76 5.68 1.76
CA THR A 15 -13.68 5.60 0.30
C THR A 15 -12.26 5.32 -0.20
N GLN A 16 -12.18 4.76 -1.41
CA GLN A 16 -10.90 4.55 -2.11
C GLN A 16 -10.14 5.86 -2.31
N LEU A 17 -10.85 6.96 -2.61
CA LEU A 17 -10.24 8.27 -2.78
C LEU A 17 -9.62 8.77 -1.47
N GLU A 18 -10.34 8.67 -0.35
CA GLU A 18 -9.80 9.04 0.96
C GLU A 18 -8.57 8.20 1.32
N ALA A 19 -8.53 6.91 0.94
CA ALA A 19 -7.34 6.09 1.12
C ALA A 19 -6.14 6.63 0.32
N PHE A 20 -6.34 7.02 -0.95
CA PHE A 20 -5.29 7.62 -1.77
C PHE A 20 -4.83 8.98 -1.22
N GLU A 21 -5.76 9.81 -0.77
CA GLU A 21 -5.44 11.08 -0.13
C GLU A 21 -4.64 10.88 1.16
N ARG A 22 -5.00 9.87 1.97
CA ARG A 22 -4.27 9.53 3.19
C ARG A 22 -2.86 9.01 2.90
N ILE A 23 -2.70 8.15 1.89
CA ILE A 23 -1.39 7.69 1.42
C ILE A 23 -0.52 8.88 1.03
N ALA A 24 -1.08 9.80 0.25
CA ALA A 24 -0.36 10.97 -0.23
C ALA A 24 0.00 11.96 0.91
N GLU A 25 -0.86 12.11 1.91
CA GLU A 25 -0.55 12.87 3.13
C GLU A 25 0.64 12.30 3.89
N LEU A 26 0.64 10.99 4.15
CA LEU A 26 1.75 10.31 4.82
C LEU A 26 3.03 10.39 4.00
N ALA A 27 2.92 10.32 2.66
CA ALA A 27 4.06 10.46 1.77
C ALA A 27 4.74 11.83 1.94
N VAL A 28 3.96 12.90 1.94
CA VAL A 28 4.50 14.26 2.11
C VAL A 28 4.98 14.50 3.54
N SER A 29 4.21 14.09 4.55
CA SER A 29 4.58 14.32 5.97
C SER A 29 5.89 13.62 6.35
N ASN A 30 6.16 12.48 5.71
CA ASN A 30 7.35 11.68 5.98
C ASN A 30 8.50 11.96 5.00
N GLY A 31 8.37 12.96 4.13
CA GLY A 31 9.42 13.37 3.17
C GLY A 31 9.64 12.43 2.00
N ILE A 32 8.70 11.51 1.73
CA ILE A 32 8.74 10.55 0.62
C ILE A 32 8.38 11.23 -0.71
N ALA A 33 7.50 12.21 -0.65
CA ALA A 33 7.04 12.96 -1.80
C ALA A 33 6.94 14.46 -1.51
N ASP A 34 7.02 15.29 -2.55
CA ASP A 34 6.90 16.75 -2.44
C ASP A 34 5.50 17.29 -2.81
N SER A 35 4.64 16.44 -3.38
CA SER A 35 3.29 16.82 -3.85
C SER A 35 2.24 15.76 -3.54
N LYS A 36 1.28 16.10 -2.66
CA LYS A 36 0.11 15.27 -2.36
C LYS A 36 -0.70 15.00 -3.63
N GLN A 37 -0.98 16.05 -4.40
CA GLN A 37 -1.82 15.97 -5.60
C GLN A 37 -1.23 15.01 -6.64
N ALA A 38 0.07 15.10 -6.91
CA ALA A 38 0.72 14.23 -7.89
C ALA A 38 0.68 12.75 -7.48
N VAL A 39 0.79 12.45 -6.18
CA VAL A 39 0.66 11.08 -5.66
C VAL A 39 -0.77 10.58 -5.85
N VAL A 40 -1.79 11.38 -5.45
CA VAL A 40 -3.20 11.00 -5.60
C VAL A 40 -3.55 10.77 -7.07
N ASP A 41 -3.18 11.69 -7.96
CA ASP A 41 -3.46 11.58 -9.39
C ASP A 41 -2.82 10.35 -10.00
N GLY A 42 -1.58 10.04 -9.62
CA GLY A 42 -0.89 8.85 -10.09
C GLY A 42 -1.54 7.55 -9.60
N LEU A 43 -1.98 7.49 -8.34
CA LEU A 43 -2.71 6.33 -7.80
C LEU A 43 -4.06 6.14 -8.51
N LEU A 44 -4.83 7.22 -8.69
CA LEU A 44 -6.09 7.20 -9.44
C LEU A 44 -5.89 6.77 -10.89
N GLN A 45 -4.86 7.30 -11.55
CA GLN A 45 -4.55 6.93 -12.92
C GLN A 45 -4.21 5.44 -13.02
N ARG A 46 -3.41 4.92 -12.08
CA ARG A 46 -3.09 3.49 -12.05
C ARG A 46 -4.33 2.63 -11.79
N GLU A 47 -5.19 3.02 -10.86
CA GLU A 47 -6.41 2.30 -10.54
C GLU A 47 -7.37 2.19 -11.74
N LYS A 48 -7.44 3.24 -12.57
CA LYS A 48 -8.27 3.25 -13.80
C LYS A 48 -7.84 2.23 -14.85
N GLU A 49 -6.56 1.85 -14.88
CA GLU A 49 -6.06 0.85 -15.84
C GLU A 49 -6.59 -0.55 -15.50
N SER A 50 -6.62 -0.86 -14.21
CA SER A 50 -7.19 -2.07 -13.61
C SER A 50 -7.17 -1.91 -12.11
N THR A 51 -8.19 -2.46 -11.44
CA THR A 51 -8.27 -2.48 -9.97
C THR A 51 -6.95 -2.91 -9.34
N THR A 52 -6.55 -2.21 -8.28
CA THR A 52 -5.45 -2.65 -7.40
C THR A 52 -5.98 -3.30 -6.11
N GLY A 53 -7.30 -3.39 -5.98
CA GLY A 53 -7.95 -4.25 -4.99
C GLY A 53 -7.62 -5.69 -5.30
N PHE A 54 -6.94 -6.35 -4.37
CA PHE A 54 -6.49 -7.72 -4.54
C PHE A 54 -7.61 -8.68 -4.15
N MET A 55 -7.42 -9.51 -3.13
CA MET A 55 -8.42 -10.43 -2.61
C MET A 55 -8.41 -10.38 -1.08
N GLU A 56 -9.49 -10.87 -0.49
CA GLU A 56 -9.62 -11.12 0.96
C GLU A 56 -9.30 -9.88 1.82
N GLY A 57 -9.70 -8.71 1.33
CA GLY A 57 -9.60 -7.45 2.05
C GLY A 57 -8.26 -6.73 1.93
N PHE A 58 -7.42 -7.10 0.95
CA PHE A 58 -6.16 -6.43 0.66
C PHE A 58 -6.22 -5.61 -0.63
N ALA A 59 -5.51 -4.49 -0.67
CA ALA A 59 -5.21 -3.75 -1.91
C ALA A 59 -3.72 -3.40 -1.98
N ILE A 60 -3.20 -3.31 -3.20
CA ILE A 60 -1.79 -2.96 -3.48
C ILE A 60 -1.73 -1.76 -4.45
N PRO A 61 -2.28 -0.59 -4.08
CA PRO A 61 -2.21 0.58 -4.94
C PRO A 61 -0.77 1.01 -5.13
N HIS A 62 -0.44 1.48 -6.32
CA HIS A 62 0.94 1.85 -6.62
C HIS A 62 0.99 2.94 -7.67
N THR A 63 2.02 3.77 -7.60
CA THR A 63 2.22 4.85 -8.56
C THR A 63 3.69 5.11 -8.81
N LYS A 64 3.97 5.65 -9.98
CA LYS A 64 5.27 6.17 -10.39
C LYS A 64 5.08 7.65 -10.72
N THR A 65 5.84 8.52 -10.09
CA THR A 65 5.75 9.97 -10.33
C THR A 65 7.07 10.65 -9.96
N THR A 66 7.40 11.74 -10.65
CA THR A 66 8.55 12.59 -10.29
C THR A 66 8.43 13.22 -8.91
N ALA A 67 7.22 13.33 -8.36
CA ALA A 67 6.98 13.90 -7.04
C ALA A 67 7.48 13.00 -5.90
N VAL A 68 7.63 11.69 -6.14
CA VAL A 68 8.19 10.75 -5.17
C VAL A 68 9.71 10.79 -5.32
N THR A 69 10.40 11.08 -4.22
CA THR A 69 11.85 11.28 -4.20
C THR A 69 12.61 10.01 -3.77
N GLU A 70 11.93 9.10 -3.06
CA GLU A 70 12.48 7.81 -2.66
C GLU A 70 11.43 6.70 -2.75
N ALA A 71 11.85 5.51 -3.19
CA ALA A 71 10.96 4.36 -3.24
C ALA A 71 10.56 3.89 -1.84
N SER A 72 9.25 3.89 -1.58
CA SER A 72 8.71 3.67 -0.24
C SER A 72 7.42 2.87 -0.26
N VAL A 73 7.17 2.20 0.87
CA VAL A 73 5.90 1.54 1.14
C VAL A 73 5.16 2.33 2.21
N ILE A 74 3.87 2.57 1.97
CA ILE A 74 2.92 3.14 2.94
C ILE A 74 1.83 2.12 3.19
N ILE A 75 1.48 1.91 4.45
CA ILE A 75 0.49 0.92 4.84
C ILE A 75 -0.62 1.61 5.62
N LEU A 76 -1.85 1.34 5.20
CA LEU A 76 -3.05 1.72 5.93
C LEU A 76 -3.80 0.47 6.36
N LYS A 77 -4.22 0.43 7.62
CA LYS A 77 -5.22 -0.52 8.10
C LYS A 77 -6.43 0.24 8.61
N THR A 78 -7.59 -0.03 8.02
CA THR A 78 -8.83 0.68 8.31
C THR A 78 -9.69 -0.10 9.30
N ASN A 79 -10.55 0.63 10.03
CA ASN A 79 -11.50 -0.01 10.94
C ASN A 79 -12.52 -0.83 10.15
N ASP A 80 -13.10 -0.21 9.12
CA ASP A 80 -14.16 -0.76 8.29
C ASP A 80 -13.67 -1.10 6.87
N GLY A 81 -14.42 -1.94 6.17
CA GLY A 81 -14.15 -2.29 4.78
C GLY A 81 -14.52 -1.18 3.81
N ILE A 82 -13.64 -0.90 2.85
CA ILE A 82 -13.80 0.08 1.78
C ILE A 82 -14.15 -0.65 0.49
N GLU A 83 -15.18 -0.18 -0.23
CA GLU A 83 -15.47 -0.66 -1.58
C GLU A 83 -14.33 -0.27 -2.53
N TRP A 84 -13.76 -1.26 -3.22
CA TRP A 84 -12.55 -1.09 -4.03
C TRP A 84 -12.66 -1.79 -5.40
N ASN A 85 -13.77 -2.46 -5.71
CA ASN A 85 -13.85 -3.37 -6.86
C ASN A 85 -12.69 -4.39 -6.88
N SER A 86 -12.44 -5.03 -5.73
CA SER A 86 -11.41 -6.07 -5.61
C SER A 86 -11.65 -7.24 -6.57
N LEU A 87 -10.60 -8.00 -6.89
CA LEU A 87 -10.68 -9.12 -7.84
C LEU A 87 -11.70 -10.20 -7.43
N ASP A 88 -11.93 -10.36 -6.13
CA ASP A 88 -12.90 -11.28 -5.53
C ASP A 88 -14.20 -10.60 -5.05
N GLY A 89 -14.32 -9.28 -5.25
CA GLY A 89 -15.43 -8.46 -4.75
C GLY A 89 -15.41 -8.19 -3.25
N SER A 90 -14.35 -8.58 -2.51
CA SER A 90 -14.25 -8.30 -1.08
C SER A 90 -13.93 -6.82 -0.80
N PRO A 91 -14.52 -6.21 0.23
CA PRO A 91 -14.15 -4.87 0.65
C PRO A 91 -12.74 -4.86 1.26
N VAL A 92 -11.98 -3.80 1.02
CA VAL A 92 -10.58 -3.66 1.43
C VAL A 92 -10.46 -3.08 2.84
N ARG A 93 -9.61 -3.68 3.67
CA ARG A 93 -9.26 -3.18 5.00
C ARG A 93 -7.77 -2.95 5.21
N PHE A 94 -6.94 -3.58 4.38
CA PHE A 94 -5.49 -3.54 4.50
C PHE A 94 -4.88 -3.12 3.17
N ILE A 95 -4.24 -1.96 3.16
CA ILE A 95 -3.74 -1.31 1.94
C ILE A 95 -2.22 -1.23 2.05
N ILE A 96 -1.52 -1.80 1.06
CA ILE A 96 -0.05 -1.76 0.97
C ILE A 96 0.33 -0.98 -0.28
N SER A 97 0.57 0.33 -0.12
CA SER A 97 0.87 1.21 -1.24
C SER A 97 2.35 1.25 -1.58
N LEU A 98 2.71 1.12 -2.86
CA LEU A 98 4.09 1.33 -3.34
C LEU A 98 4.20 2.68 -4.06
N LEU A 99 5.07 3.54 -3.55
CA LEU A 99 5.40 4.83 -4.15
C LEU A 99 6.79 4.75 -4.75
N ILE A 100 6.91 5.09 -6.04
CA ILE A 100 8.14 4.87 -6.82
C ILE A 100 8.54 6.18 -7.51
N PRO A 101 9.80 6.64 -7.35
CA PRO A 101 10.35 7.71 -8.17
C PRO A 101 10.35 7.30 -9.64
N GLU A 102 9.96 8.20 -10.53
CA GLU A 102 9.95 7.91 -11.97
C GLU A 102 11.34 7.52 -12.50
N SER A 103 12.42 8.07 -11.94
CA SER A 103 13.80 7.70 -12.26
C SER A 103 14.16 6.26 -11.92
N GLU A 104 13.44 5.63 -10.99
CA GLU A 104 13.69 4.26 -10.55
C GLU A 104 12.68 3.25 -11.13
N ALA A 105 11.77 3.68 -12.01
CA ALA A 105 10.65 2.92 -12.57
C ALA A 105 10.95 1.56 -13.24
N GLY A 106 12.19 1.09 -13.24
CA GLY A 106 12.68 -0.19 -13.78
C GLY A 106 12.33 -1.44 -12.97
N THR A 107 13.11 -2.51 -13.16
CA THR A 107 12.80 -3.88 -12.74
C THR A 107 12.73 -4.09 -11.22
N THR A 108 13.51 -3.35 -10.44
CA THR A 108 13.59 -3.52 -8.98
C THR A 108 12.22 -3.38 -8.29
N HIS A 109 11.40 -2.40 -8.69
CA HIS A 109 10.08 -2.22 -8.07
C HIS A 109 9.04 -3.22 -8.57
N LEU A 110 9.17 -3.71 -9.81
CA LEU A 110 8.32 -4.80 -10.29
C LEU A 110 8.62 -6.09 -9.54
N THR A 111 9.88 -6.34 -9.18
CA THR A 111 10.27 -7.45 -8.31
C THR A 111 9.63 -7.31 -6.93
N LEU A 112 9.64 -6.11 -6.35
CA LEU A 112 8.99 -5.82 -5.08
C LEU A 112 7.47 -6.03 -5.13
N LEU A 113 6.80 -5.46 -6.14
CA LEU A 113 5.36 -5.63 -6.33
C LEU A 113 5.00 -7.12 -6.48
N SER A 114 5.80 -7.86 -7.23
CA SER A 114 5.63 -9.31 -7.40
C SER A 114 5.85 -10.06 -6.10
N ALA A 115 6.84 -9.66 -5.29
CA ALA A 115 7.09 -10.26 -3.98
C ALA A 115 5.92 -10.01 -3.01
N LEU A 116 5.40 -8.78 -2.96
CA LEU A 116 4.22 -8.44 -2.15
C LEU A 116 2.98 -9.21 -2.61
N SER A 117 2.76 -9.31 -3.92
CA SER A 117 1.64 -10.08 -4.48
C SER A 117 1.75 -11.56 -4.11
N ARG A 118 2.94 -12.17 -4.22
CA ARG A 118 3.17 -13.57 -3.81
C ARG A 118 2.99 -13.77 -2.32
N MET A 119 3.52 -12.86 -1.49
CA MET A 119 3.32 -12.88 -0.04
C MET A 119 1.83 -12.92 0.30
N LEU A 120 1.04 -12.07 -0.36
CA LEU A 120 -0.40 -12.00 -0.14
C LEU A 120 -1.19 -13.19 -0.70
N ILE A 121 -0.58 -14.13 -1.42
CA ILE A 121 -1.23 -15.42 -1.77
C ILE A 121 -1.24 -16.38 -0.57
N HIS A 122 -0.30 -16.24 0.36
CA HIS A 122 -0.21 -17.08 1.55
C HIS A 122 -1.24 -16.64 2.60
N SER A 123 -2.22 -17.50 2.90
CA SER A 123 -3.32 -17.18 3.82
C SER A 123 -2.86 -16.93 5.25
N ASP A 124 -1.86 -17.66 5.72
CA ASP A 124 -1.25 -17.47 7.04
C ASP A 124 -0.62 -16.08 7.19
N VAL A 125 -0.03 -15.53 6.13
CA VAL A 125 0.51 -14.17 6.13
C VAL A 125 -0.61 -13.14 6.14
N ARG A 126 -1.65 -13.33 5.31
CA ARG A 126 -2.84 -12.45 5.30
C ARG A 126 -3.51 -12.40 6.67
N GLU A 127 -3.69 -13.56 7.31
CA GLU A 127 -4.28 -13.66 8.65
C GLU A 127 -3.43 -12.92 9.68
N GLN A 128 -2.11 -13.11 9.69
CA GLN A 128 -1.20 -12.40 10.59
C GLN A 128 -1.26 -10.87 10.40
N LEU A 129 -1.24 -10.39 9.16
CA LEU A 129 -1.37 -8.96 8.86
C LEU A 129 -2.73 -8.40 9.31
N MET A 130 -3.81 -9.14 9.07
CA MET A 130 -5.16 -8.73 9.45
C MET A 130 -5.38 -8.75 10.97
N GLN A 131 -4.66 -9.58 11.72
CA GLN A 131 -4.70 -9.62 13.18
C GLN A 131 -3.78 -8.60 13.86
N ALA A 132 -2.73 -8.14 13.19
CA ALA A 132 -1.78 -7.16 13.74
C ALA A 132 -2.48 -5.82 14.08
N ASN A 133 -2.36 -5.36 15.33
CA ASN A 133 -3.12 -4.21 15.85
C ASN A 133 -2.34 -2.90 15.86
N ASN A 134 -1.05 -2.94 15.54
CA ASN A 134 -0.20 -1.76 15.54
C ASN A 134 0.90 -1.84 14.48
N ALA A 135 1.51 -0.69 14.21
CA ALA A 135 2.57 -0.56 13.22
C ALA A 135 3.78 -1.49 13.48
N THR A 136 4.12 -1.79 14.74
CA THR A 136 5.24 -2.67 15.08
C THR A 136 4.95 -4.12 14.68
N GLU A 137 3.76 -4.62 14.97
CA GLU A 137 3.33 -5.98 14.62
C GLU A 137 3.28 -6.16 13.10
N ILE A 138 2.68 -5.20 12.38
CA ILE A 138 2.64 -5.21 10.91
C ILE A 138 4.05 -5.25 10.33
N LEU A 139 4.95 -4.39 10.82
CA LEU A 139 6.32 -4.34 10.34
C LEU A 139 7.07 -5.65 10.63
N THR A 140 6.83 -6.27 11.78
CA THR A 140 7.41 -7.58 12.13
C THR A 140 6.99 -8.66 11.13
N VAL A 141 5.69 -8.74 10.81
CA VAL A 141 5.17 -9.74 9.85
C VAL A 141 5.73 -9.49 8.45
N LEU A 142 5.79 -8.25 7.99
CA LEU A 142 6.32 -7.94 6.66
C LEU A 142 7.81 -8.23 6.55
N THR A 143 8.59 -7.84 7.56
CA THR A 143 10.04 -8.05 7.53
C THR A 143 10.42 -9.51 7.62
N SER A 144 9.70 -10.33 8.41
CA SER A 144 9.97 -11.77 8.49
C SER A 144 9.74 -12.47 7.15
N VAL A 145 8.67 -12.11 6.43
CA VAL A 145 8.35 -12.74 5.13
C VAL A 145 9.25 -12.24 4.00
N MET A 146 9.61 -10.95 4.01
CA MET A 146 10.47 -10.37 2.98
C MET A 146 11.96 -10.69 3.15
N GLN A 147 12.42 -11.10 4.34
CA GLN A 147 13.80 -11.61 4.56
C GLN A 147 13.94 -13.10 4.24
N SER A 148 12.82 -13.82 4.10
CA SER A 148 12.79 -15.27 3.85
C SER A 148 12.74 -15.64 2.36
N ASN A 149 12.92 -14.65 1.47
CA ASN A 149 12.97 -14.79 0.01
C ASN A 149 14.25 -14.18 -0.55
#